data_AF-A0AA97MCU3-F1
#
_entry.id   AF-A0AA97MCU3-F1
#
_cell.length_a   1.000
_cell.length_b   1.000
_cell.length_c   1.000
_cell.angle_alpha   90.00
_cell.angle_beta   90.00
_cell.angle_gamma   90.00
#
_symmetry.space_group_name_H-M   'P 1'
#
loop_
_entity.id
_entity.type
_entity.pdbx_description
1 polymer ?
#
loop_
_entity_poly.entity_id
_entity_poly.type
_entity_poly.pdbx_seq_one_letter_code
_entity_poly.pdbx_strand_id
1 'polypeptide(L)'
;PENLLLASKCKGAAVKLADFGLAIEVQGEQQAWFGFAGTPGYLSPEVLRKDPYGKPVDIWACGVILYILLVGYPPFWDEDQHKLYQQIKAGAYDFPSPEWDTVTPEAKNLINQMLTINPAKRITADQALKHPWVCQRSTVASMMHRQETVECLRKFNARRKLK
;
A
#
# COMPACT_ATOMS: atom_id res chain seq x y z
N PRO A 1 5.08 6.09 4.03
CA PRO A 1 6.29 5.22 4.22
C PRO A 1 7.19 5.62 5.39
N GLU A 2 7.00 6.80 5.95
CA GLU A 2 7.64 7.39 7.13
C GLU A 2 7.56 6.46 8.36
N ASN A 3 6.46 5.71 8.45
CA ASN A 3 6.15 4.87 9.60
C ASN A 3 6.78 3.46 9.52
N LEU A 4 7.56 3.15 8.48
CA LEU A 4 8.28 1.89 8.33
C LEU A 4 9.78 2.12 8.54
N LEU A 5 10.26 1.75 9.73
CA LEU A 5 11.65 1.96 10.15
C LEU A 5 12.44 0.64 10.18
N LEU A 6 13.77 0.72 10.08
CA LEU A 6 14.65 -0.42 10.33
C LEU A 6 15.15 -0.39 11.77
N ALA A 7 15.12 -1.54 12.46
CA ALA A 7 15.49 -1.63 13.87
C ALA A 7 16.96 -1.24 14.15
N SER A 8 17.85 -1.34 13.16
CA SER A 8 19.24 -0.93 13.25
C SER A 8 19.85 -0.73 11.85
N LYS A 9 21.11 -0.31 11.79
CA LYS A 9 21.90 -0.22 10.55
C LYS A 9 22.49 -1.56 10.10
N CYS A 10 22.30 -2.64 10.87
CA CYS A 10 22.85 -3.95 10.55
C CYS A 10 22.15 -4.59 9.35
N LYS A 11 22.88 -5.39 8.56
CA LYS A 11 22.28 -6.19 7.48
C LYS A 11 21.23 -7.14 8.07
N GLY A 12 20.06 -7.22 7.43
CA GLY A 12 18.96 -8.08 7.89
C GLY A 12 18.19 -7.54 9.09
N ALA A 13 18.34 -6.27 9.46
CA ALA A 13 17.54 -5.66 10.53
C ALA A 13 16.03 -5.76 10.24
N ALA A 14 15.26 -6.10 11.27
CA ALA A 14 13.80 -6.19 11.16
C ALA A 14 13.17 -4.82 10.85
N VAL A 15 12.10 -4.83 10.07
CA VAL A 15 11.22 -3.68 9.86
C VAL A 15 10.34 -3.50 11.10
N LYS A 16 10.17 -2.26 11.56
CA LYS A 16 9.29 -1.88 12.68
C LYS A 16 8.32 -0.80 12.24
N LEU A 17 7.06 -0.99 12.60
CA LEU A 17 6.04 0.06 12.50
C LEU A 17 6.27 1.09 13.62
N ALA A 18 6.19 2.37 13.28
CA ALA A 18 6.32 3.48 14.22
C ALA A 18 5.20 4.50 14.00
N ASP A 19 5.04 5.41 14.96
CA ASP A 19 4.06 6.49 14.95
C ASP A 19 2.59 6.02 14.86
N PHE A 20 1.96 5.93 16.04
CA PHE A 20 0.56 5.58 16.21
C PHE A 20 -0.29 6.81 16.61
N GLY A 21 0.16 8.03 16.30
CA GLY A 21 -0.54 9.26 16.69
C GLY A 21 -1.96 9.42 16.09
N LEU A 22 -2.25 8.69 15.01
CA LEU A 22 -3.58 8.59 14.39
C LEU A 22 -4.25 7.23 14.59
N ALA A 23 -3.68 6.34 15.41
CA ALA A 23 -4.27 5.04 15.68
C ALA A 23 -5.55 5.19 16.50
N ILE A 24 -6.49 4.29 16.26
CA ILE A 24 -7.80 4.26 16.93
C ILE A 24 -8.07 2.86 17.48
N GLU A 25 -8.80 2.80 18.58
CA GLU A 25 -9.29 1.54 19.13
C GLU A 25 -10.63 1.18 18.48
N VAL A 26 -10.75 -0.06 18.00
CA VAL A 26 -11.97 -0.61 17.41
C VAL A 26 -12.44 -1.82 18.22
N GLN A 27 -13.74 -1.90 18.50
CA GLN A 27 -14.31 -3.02 19.24
C GLN A 27 -14.67 -4.18 18.31
N GLY A 28 -13.83 -5.23 18.30
CA GLY A 28 -14.06 -6.42 17.46
C GLY A 28 -14.02 -6.08 15.96
N GLU A 29 -15.13 -6.34 15.27
CA GLU A 29 -15.34 -6.04 13.84
C GLU A 29 -16.28 -4.84 13.62
N GLN A 30 -16.61 -4.09 14.68
CA GLN A 30 -17.47 -2.91 14.55
C GLN A 30 -16.80 -1.84 13.69
N GLN A 31 -17.56 -1.29 12.76
CA GLN A 31 -17.17 -0.16 11.93
C GLN A 31 -17.89 1.09 12.42
N ALA A 32 -17.17 2.21 12.47
CA ALA A 32 -17.73 3.50 12.82
C ALA A 32 -17.04 4.61 12.03
N TRP A 33 -17.59 5.82 12.10
CA TRP A 33 -16.93 7.00 11.54
C TRP A 33 -15.96 7.58 12.56
N PHE A 34 -14.65 7.41 12.33
CA PHE A 34 -13.60 7.92 13.22
C PHE A 34 -12.97 9.24 12.73
N GLY A 35 -13.58 9.87 11.74
CA GLY A 35 -13.13 11.15 11.18
C GLY A 35 -12.37 11.02 9.86
N PHE A 36 -11.98 12.17 9.32
CA PHE A 36 -11.16 12.25 8.11
C PHE A 36 -9.71 12.49 8.50
N ALA A 37 -8.91 11.42 8.55
CA ALA A 37 -7.50 11.48 8.93
C ALA A 37 -6.66 10.51 8.09
N GLY A 38 -5.40 10.88 7.82
CA GLY A 38 -4.44 10.09 7.07
C GLY A 38 -3.74 10.87 5.97
N THR A 39 -2.73 10.27 5.35
CA THR A 39 -1.96 10.88 4.26
C THR A 39 -2.68 10.67 2.92
N PRO A 40 -2.95 11.72 2.12
CA PRO A 40 -3.83 11.66 0.95
C PRO A 40 -3.65 10.47 -0.01
N GLY A 41 -2.41 10.14 -0.40
CA GLY A 41 -2.12 9.04 -1.32
C GLY A 41 -2.29 7.62 -0.76
N TYR A 42 -2.57 7.50 0.55
CA TYR A 42 -2.77 6.22 1.26
C TYR A 42 -4.17 6.08 1.83
N LEU A 43 -5.02 7.12 1.72
CA LEU A 43 -6.41 7.07 2.18
C LEU A 43 -7.18 6.01 1.40
N SER A 44 -8.03 5.25 2.09
CA SER A 44 -8.89 4.25 1.48
C SER A 44 -10.19 4.88 0.92
N PRO A 45 -10.87 4.21 -0.02
CA PRO A 45 -12.09 4.72 -0.64
C PRO A 45 -13.19 5.03 0.38
N GLU A 46 -13.38 4.18 1.38
CA GLU A 46 -14.40 4.34 2.43
C GLU A 46 -14.17 5.59 3.30
N VAL A 47 -12.91 5.92 3.63
CA VAL A 47 -12.60 7.17 4.37
C VAL A 47 -12.93 8.40 3.50
N LEU A 48 -12.63 8.35 2.20
CA LEU A 48 -12.94 9.44 1.27
C LEU A 48 -14.44 9.60 0.99
N ARG A 49 -15.21 8.51 1.07
CA ARG A 49 -16.68 8.51 0.93
C ARG A 49 -17.41 8.91 2.20
N LYS A 50 -16.69 9.00 3.32
CA LYS A 50 -17.25 9.21 4.66
C LYS A 50 -18.12 8.04 5.14
N ASP A 51 -17.81 6.83 4.67
CA ASP A 51 -18.46 5.62 5.13
C ASP A 51 -17.87 5.19 6.49
N PRO A 52 -18.61 4.46 7.34
CA PRO A 52 -18.04 3.79 8.50
C PRO A 52 -16.89 2.88 8.08
N TYR A 53 -15.79 2.89 8.83
CA TYR A 53 -14.58 2.12 8.50
C TYR A 53 -14.02 1.43 9.74
N GLY A 54 -12.97 0.63 9.52
CA GLY A 54 -12.26 -0.12 10.56
C GLY A 54 -10.96 -0.69 10.01
N LYS A 55 -10.55 -1.88 10.47
CA LYS A 55 -9.29 -2.55 10.10
C LYS A 55 -8.94 -2.58 8.59
N PRO A 56 -9.88 -2.73 7.63
CA PRO A 56 -9.53 -2.80 6.22
C PRO A 56 -8.80 -1.57 5.64
N VAL A 57 -8.88 -0.40 6.29
CA VAL A 57 -8.19 0.81 5.81
C VAL A 57 -6.67 0.62 5.77
N ASP A 58 -6.11 -0.14 6.73
CA ASP A 58 -4.68 -0.43 6.80
C ASP A 58 -4.24 -1.35 5.65
N ILE A 59 -5.11 -2.29 5.25
CA ILE A 59 -4.81 -3.19 4.13
C ILE A 59 -4.75 -2.42 2.80
N TRP A 60 -5.61 -1.41 2.62
CA TRP A 60 -5.51 -0.53 1.46
C TRP A 60 -4.16 0.18 1.42
N ALA A 61 -3.74 0.77 2.55
CA ALA A 61 -2.44 1.42 2.66
C ALA A 61 -1.28 0.43 2.41
N CYS A 62 -1.38 -0.82 2.88
CA CYS A 62 -0.43 -1.89 2.55
C CYS A 62 -0.36 -2.16 1.04
N GLY A 63 -1.49 -2.17 0.32
CA GLY A 63 -1.53 -2.32 -1.13
C GLY A 63 -0.79 -1.19 -1.86
N VAL A 64 -1.00 0.05 -1.42
CA VAL A 64 -0.28 1.23 -1.95
C VAL A 64 1.23 1.11 -1.69
N ILE A 65 1.63 0.71 -0.49
CA ILE A 65 3.04 0.52 -0.12
C ILE A 65 3.67 -0.60 -0.95
N LEU A 66 2.98 -1.73 -1.11
CA LEU A 66 3.46 -2.87 -1.88
C LEU A 66 3.69 -2.49 -3.35
N TYR A 67 2.76 -1.74 -3.95
CA TYR A 67 2.91 -1.20 -5.30
C TYR A 67 4.19 -0.37 -5.42
N ILE A 68 4.40 0.59 -4.49
CA ILE A 68 5.60 1.44 -4.46
C ILE A 68 6.88 0.61 -4.28
N LEU A 69 6.86 -0.44 -3.46
CA LEU A 69 8.04 -1.29 -3.26
C LEU A 69 8.44 -2.07 -4.52
N LEU A 70 7.51 -2.34 -5.43
CA LEU A 70 7.78 -3.10 -6.65
C LEU A 70 8.27 -2.24 -7.82
N VAL A 71 7.78 -1.00 -7.95
CA VAL A 71 8.10 -0.13 -9.11
C VAL A 71 8.57 1.28 -8.76
N GLY A 72 8.49 1.69 -7.50
CA GLY A 72 9.10 2.92 -7.00
C GLY A 72 8.27 4.19 -7.20
N TYR A 73 7.04 4.10 -7.67
CA TYR A 73 6.06 5.18 -7.78
C TYR A 73 4.69 4.76 -7.24
N PRO A 74 3.83 5.69 -6.79
CA PRO A 74 2.53 5.36 -6.22
C PRO A 74 1.49 4.96 -7.29
N PRO A 75 0.51 4.09 -6.96
CA PRO A 75 -0.58 3.70 -7.85
C PRO A 75 -1.60 4.82 -8.10
N PHE A 76 -1.73 5.76 -7.16
CA PHE A 76 -2.62 6.92 -7.27
C PHE A 76 -1.80 8.18 -7.08
N TRP A 77 -1.88 9.10 -8.05
CA TRP A 77 -1.17 10.37 -7.99
C TRP A 77 -1.84 11.39 -8.90
N ASP A 78 -2.03 12.59 -8.35
CA ASP A 78 -2.42 13.77 -9.10
C ASP A 78 -1.92 15.01 -8.33
N GLU A 79 -1.69 16.10 -9.03
CA GLU A 79 -1.38 17.40 -8.40
C GLU A 79 -2.64 18.02 -7.79
N ASP A 80 -3.79 17.75 -8.40
CA ASP A 80 -5.10 18.13 -7.89
C ASP A 80 -5.61 17.06 -6.90
N GLN A 81 -5.72 17.45 -5.64
CA GLN A 81 -6.20 16.57 -4.58
C GLN A 81 -7.61 16.03 -4.84
N HIS A 82 -8.48 16.79 -5.51
CA HIS A 82 -9.81 16.31 -5.86
C HIS A 82 -9.72 15.16 -6.87
N LYS A 83 -8.88 15.28 -7.90
CA LYS A 83 -8.67 14.22 -8.90
C LYS A 83 -8.04 12.99 -8.28
N LEU A 84 -7.03 13.16 -7.41
CA LEU A 84 -6.46 12.06 -6.63
C LEU A 84 -7.54 11.28 -5.86
N TYR A 85 -8.44 11.99 -5.18
CA TYR A 85 -9.53 11.34 -4.44
C TYR A 85 -10.52 10.63 -5.36
N GLN A 86 -10.78 11.13 -6.57
CA GLN A 86 -11.59 10.42 -7.55
C GLN A 86 -10.91 9.14 -8.04
N GLN A 87 -9.59 9.17 -8.31
CA GLN A 87 -8.82 7.98 -8.69
C GLN A 87 -8.91 6.89 -7.60
N ILE A 88 -8.66 7.26 -6.34
CA ILE A 88 -8.73 6.34 -5.19
C ILE A 88 -10.14 5.75 -5.06
N LYS A 89 -11.18 6.60 -5.06
CA LYS A 89 -12.58 6.13 -4.96
C LYS A 89 -12.98 5.22 -6.13
N ALA A 90 -12.43 5.44 -7.32
CA ALA A 90 -12.67 4.58 -8.48
C ALA A 90 -11.81 3.31 -8.48
N GLY A 91 -10.82 3.20 -7.59
CA GLY A 91 -9.78 2.16 -7.67
C GLY A 91 -9.02 2.21 -9.00
N ALA A 92 -8.85 3.40 -9.58
CA ALA A 92 -8.25 3.60 -10.87
C ALA A 92 -6.71 3.62 -10.75
N TYR A 93 -6.12 2.44 -10.82
CA TYR A 93 -4.67 2.21 -10.96
C TYR A 93 -4.45 1.13 -12.02
N ASP A 94 -3.23 1.07 -12.57
CA ASP A 94 -2.84 0.12 -13.59
C ASP A 94 -1.44 -0.45 -13.34
N PHE A 95 -1.01 -1.34 -14.22
CA PHE A 95 0.31 -1.99 -14.19
C PHE A 95 1.02 -1.72 -15.52
N PRO A 96 1.52 -0.49 -15.76
CA PRO A 96 2.03 -0.08 -17.06
C PRO A 96 3.35 -0.78 -17.43
N SER A 97 3.52 -1.03 -18.71
CA SER A 97 4.79 -1.46 -19.30
C SER A 97 5.76 -0.28 -19.41
N PRO A 98 7.09 -0.53 -19.36
CA PRO A 98 7.73 -1.85 -19.27
C PRO A 98 7.94 -2.35 -17.83
N GLU A 99 7.81 -1.50 -16.82
CA GLU A 99 8.26 -1.85 -15.46
C GLU A 99 7.47 -3.03 -14.90
N TRP A 100 6.16 -3.09 -15.17
CA TRP A 100 5.32 -4.16 -14.66
C TRP A 100 5.38 -5.47 -15.45
N ASP A 101 6.01 -5.51 -16.63
CA ASP A 101 6.05 -6.72 -17.47
C ASP A 101 6.82 -7.85 -16.79
N THR A 102 7.81 -7.48 -15.99
CA THR A 102 8.67 -8.42 -15.25
C THR A 102 8.19 -8.69 -13.82
N VAL A 103 7.07 -8.08 -13.41
CA VAL A 103 6.46 -8.33 -12.10
C VAL A 103 5.53 -9.55 -12.19
N THR A 104 5.75 -10.51 -11.29
CA THR A 104 5.02 -11.78 -11.25
C THR A 104 3.51 -11.58 -11.12
N PRO A 105 2.68 -12.39 -11.82
CA PRO A 105 1.23 -12.32 -11.72
C PRO A 105 0.70 -12.37 -10.27
N GLU A 106 1.35 -13.13 -9.39
CA GLU A 106 0.96 -13.29 -7.99
C GLU A 106 1.19 -12.02 -7.18
N ALA A 107 2.20 -11.21 -7.52
CA ALA A 107 2.41 -9.91 -6.88
C ALA A 107 1.29 -8.94 -7.27
N LYS A 108 0.95 -8.89 -8.57
CA LYS A 108 -0.17 -8.09 -9.10
C LYS A 108 -1.50 -8.55 -8.49
N ASN A 109 -1.69 -9.86 -8.35
CA ASN A 109 -2.88 -10.43 -7.72
C ASN A 109 -3.02 -10.02 -6.26
N LEU A 110 -1.93 -10.06 -5.47
CA LEU A 110 -1.95 -9.61 -4.09
C LEU A 110 -2.29 -8.11 -3.98
N ILE A 111 -1.71 -7.27 -4.85
CA ILE A 111 -2.08 -5.85 -4.92
C ILE A 111 -3.56 -5.68 -5.24
N ASN A 112 -4.10 -6.41 -6.21
CA ASN A 112 -5.52 -6.34 -6.56
C ASN A 112 -6.42 -6.70 -5.37
N GLN A 113 -6.04 -7.71 -4.60
CA GLN A 113 -6.76 -8.13 -3.40
C GLN A 113 -6.69 -7.08 -2.27
N MET A 114 -5.56 -6.37 -2.13
CA MET A 114 -5.38 -5.28 -1.15
C MET A 114 -6.08 -3.98 -1.58
N LEU A 115 -6.02 -3.63 -2.87
CA LEU A 115 -6.63 -2.42 -3.46
C LEU A 115 -8.06 -2.69 -3.96
N THR A 116 -8.77 -3.62 -3.32
CA THR A 116 -10.18 -3.87 -3.58
C THR A 116 -11.02 -2.76 -2.94
N ILE A 117 -11.86 -2.11 -3.76
CA ILE A 117 -12.64 -0.92 -3.38
C ILE A 117 -13.63 -1.22 -2.24
N ASN A 118 -14.33 -2.36 -2.33
CA ASN A 118 -15.26 -2.76 -1.28
C ASN A 118 -14.48 -3.36 -0.10
N PRO A 119 -14.47 -2.71 1.08
CA PRO A 119 -13.67 -3.17 2.22
C PRO A 119 -14.08 -4.56 2.72
N ALA A 120 -15.34 -4.99 2.53
CA ALA A 120 -15.79 -6.33 2.91
C ALA A 120 -15.27 -7.44 1.98
N LYS A 121 -14.81 -7.09 0.77
CA LYS A 121 -14.18 -8.02 -0.18
C LYS A 121 -12.66 -7.90 -0.20
N ARG A 122 -12.11 -6.91 0.51
CA ARG A 122 -10.66 -6.68 0.61
C ARG A 122 -10.05 -7.78 1.46
N ILE A 123 -8.89 -8.28 1.03
CA ILE A 123 -8.15 -9.32 1.78
C ILE A 123 -7.84 -8.85 3.20
N THR A 124 -7.82 -9.76 4.17
CA THR A 124 -7.37 -9.45 5.54
C THR A 124 -5.86 -9.61 5.67
N ALA A 125 -5.25 -9.07 6.75
CA ALA A 125 -3.83 -9.28 7.03
C ALA A 125 -3.48 -10.79 7.13
N ASP A 126 -4.30 -11.56 7.84
CA ASP A 126 -4.11 -13.01 8.01
C ASP A 126 -4.18 -13.77 6.69
N GLN A 127 -5.09 -13.37 5.79
CA GLN A 127 -5.19 -13.95 4.46
C GLN A 127 -4.00 -13.54 3.58
N ALA A 128 -3.57 -12.29 3.65
CA ALA A 128 -2.42 -11.77 2.90
C ALA A 128 -1.12 -12.48 3.29
N LEU A 129 -0.91 -12.78 4.57
CA LEU A 129 0.24 -13.55 5.06
C LEU A 129 0.27 -14.99 4.51
N LYS A 130 -0.89 -15.54 4.16
CA LYS A 130 -1.05 -16.87 3.55
C LYS A 130 -1.00 -16.83 2.02
N HIS A 131 -0.95 -15.65 1.40
CA HIS A 131 -0.90 -15.52 -0.05
C HIS A 131 0.38 -16.16 -0.61
N PRO A 132 0.35 -16.89 -1.75
CA PRO A 132 1.52 -17.60 -2.28
C PRO A 132 2.76 -16.72 -2.46
N TRP A 133 2.58 -15.48 -2.92
CA TRP A 133 3.67 -14.51 -3.08
C TRP A 133 4.41 -14.20 -1.76
N VAL A 134 3.74 -14.34 -0.61
CA VAL A 134 4.31 -14.10 0.73
C VAL A 134 4.82 -15.40 1.34
N CYS A 135 3.99 -16.44 1.43
CA CYS A 135 4.32 -17.68 2.16
C CYS A 135 5.19 -18.66 1.36
N GLN A 136 5.20 -18.56 0.03
CA GLN A 136 5.99 -19.42 -0.88
C GLN A 136 6.99 -18.58 -1.68
N ARG A 137 7.58 -17.56 -1.04
CA ARG A 137 8.47 -16.59 -1.67
C ARG A 137 9.61 -17.22 -2.48
N SER A 138 10.17 -18.35 -2.03
CA SER A 138 11.30 -19.02 -2.70
C SER A 138 10.97 -19.59 -4.08
N THR A 139 9.68 -19.84 -4.36
CA THR A 139 9.23 -20.43 -5.63
C THR A 139 8.38 -19.46 -6.45
N VAL A 140 7.68 -18.53 -5.80
CA VAL A 140 6.69 -17.64 -6.45
C VAL A 140 7.24 -16.24 -6.73
N ALA A 141 8.05 -15.68 -5.82
CA ALA A 141 8.55 -14.32 -6.00
C ALA A 141 9.77 -14.32 -6.93
N SER A 142 9.82 -13.38 -7.88
CA SER A 142 10.97 -13.23 -8.78
C SER A 142 12.25 -12.88 -8.00
N MET A 143 13.36 -13.51 -8.39
CA MET A 143 14.71 -13.22 -7.89
C MET A 143 15.45 -12.17 -8.72
N MET A 144 14.81 -11.63 -9.77
CA MET A 144 15.43 -10.64 -10.66
C MET A 144 15.68 -9.33 -9.92
N HIS A 145 16.90 -8.80 -10.03
CA HIS A 145 17.21 -7.45 -9.54
C HIS A 145 16.47 -6.39 -10.37
N ARG A 146 15.85 -5.41 -9.70
CA ARG A 146 15.02 -4.39 -10.34
C ARG A 146 15.68 -3.01 -10.21
N GLN A 147 16.62 -2.71 -11.10
CA GLN A 147 17.40 -1.48 -11.05
C GLN A 147 16.53 -0.22 -11.24
N GLU A 148 15.58 -0.25 -12.16
CA GLU A 148 14.64 0.85 -12.41
C GLU A 148 13.81 1.20 -11.17
N THR A 149 13.34 0.19 -10.43
CA THR A 149 12.63 0.39 -9.15
C THR A 149 13.49 1.17 -8.16
N VAL A 150 14.79 0.87 -8.05
CA VAL A 150 15.71 1.59 -7.15
C VAL A 150 15.83 3.06 -7.54
N GLU A 151 15.90 3.36 -8.84
CA GLU A 151 16.02 4.72 -9.35
C GLU A 151 14.73 5.52 -9.15
N CYS A 152 13.57 4.92 -9.42
CA CYS A 152 12.27 5.51 -9.14
C CYS A 152 12.09 5.79 -7.65
N LEU A 153 12.48 4.85 -6.77
CA LEU A 153 12.45 5.04 -5.32
C LEU A 153 13.34 6.19 -4.84
N ARG A 154 14.51 6.41 -5.46
CA ARG A 154 15.36 7.58 -5.14
C ARG A 154 14.63 8.88 -5.46
N LYS A 155 14.01 8.99 -6.65
CA LYS A 155 13.22 10.16 -7.05
C LYS A 155 12.02 10.38 -6.13
N PHE A 156 11.30 9.31 -5.79
CA PHE A 156 10.17 9.34 -4.87
C PHE A 156 10.59 9.85 -3.47
N ASN A 157 11.69 9.33 -2.93
CA ASN A 157 12.21 9.78 -1.64
C ASN A 157 12.68 11.25 -1.67
N ALA A 158 13.30 11.69 -2.76
CA ALA A 158 13.72 13.09 -2.91
C ALA A 158 12.52 14.05 -2.94
N ARG A 159 11.51 13.76 -3.78
CA ARG A 159 10.26 14.55 -3.85
C ARG A 159 9.57 14.66 -2.50
N ARG A 160 9.56 13.57 -1.74
CA ARG A 160 8.92 13.49 -0.42
C ARG A 160 9.62 14.31 0.66
N LYS A 161 10.94 14.46 0.60
CA LYS A 161 11.71 15.28 1.57
C LYS A 161 11.65 16.78 1.28
N LEU A 162 11.24 17.16 0.07
CA LEU A 162 11.12 18.56 -0.35
C LEU A 162 9.73 19.16 -0.07
N LYS A 163 8.73 18.31 0.17
CA LYS A 163 7.39 18.72 0.63
C LYS A 163 7.40 18.88 2.15
#